data_AF-A0A5N9H789-F1
#
_entry.id   AF-A0A5N9H789-F1
#
_cell.length_a   1.000
_cell.length_b   1.000
_cell.length_c   1.000
_cell.angle_alpha   90.00
_cell.angle_beta   90.00
_cell.angle_gamma   90.00
#
_symmetry.space_group_name_H-M   'P 1'
#
loop_
_entity.id
_entity.type
_entity.pdbx_description
1 polymer ?
#
loop_
_entity_poly.entity_id
_entity_poly.type
_entity_poly.pdbx_seq_one_letter_code
_entity_poly.pdbx_strand_id
1 'polypeptide(L)'
;MDRLNAFCKDTDAYLEGRSGGPLSNMTFAAKDIFDVKGFVTGGGNPDWKATQNPAEQTAWAVQMLVDAGAVMVGKTLTDEITRGIFGENAHYGTPVNSNALGRVAGGSSSGSASAVAGELVDFALGSDTGGSVRVPASF
;
A
#
# COMPACT_ATOMS: atom_id res chain seq x y z
N MET A 1 4.98 13.63 -6.43
CA MET A 1 3.61 13.35 -6.92
C MET A 1 3.55 11.90 -7.36
N ASP A 2 2.48 11.19 -7.01
CA ASP A 2 2.26 9.79 -7.43
C ASP A 2 2.01 9.72 -8.95
N ARG A 3 3.08 9.45 -9.69
CA ARG A 3 3.05 9.32 -11.16
C ARG A 3 2.59 7.94 -11.65
N LEU A 4 2.39 6.97 -10.74
CA LEU A 4 2.11 5.57 -11.07
C LEU A 4 0.73 5.10 -10.62
N ASN A 5 -0.10 5.99 -10.04
CA ASN A 5 -1.37 5.62 -9.43
C ASN A 5 -1.18 4.49 -8.40
N ALA A 6 -0.10 4.55 -7.62
CA ALA A 6 0.23 3.53 -6.63
C ALA A 6 -0.56 3.71 -5.33
N PHE A 7 -0.97 4.95 -5.00
CA PHE A 7 -1.56 5.30 -3.71
C PHE A 7 -3.09 5.48 -3.77
N CYS A 8 -3.75 5.15 -2.67
CA CYS A 8 -5.16 5.49 -2.46
C CYS A 8 -5.31 7.01 -2.38
N LYS A 9 -6.22 7.58 -3.20
CA LYS A 9 -6.47 9.03 -3.26
C LYS A 9 -7.55 9.50 -2.30
N ASP A 10 -8.26 8.56 -1.67
CA ASP A 10 -9.41 8.78 -0.80
C ASP A 10 -9.04 8.60 0.69
N THR A 11 -7.76 8.76 1.01
CA THR A 11 -7.22 8.79 2.37
C THR A 11 -5.93 9.60 2.39
N ASP A 12 -5.71 10.30 3.50
CA ASP A 12 -4.51 11.07 3.83
C ASP A 12 -3.69 10.38 4.94
N ALA A 13 -3.85 9.07 5.10
CA ALA A 13 -3.13 8.28 6.10
C ALA A 13 -1.61 8.44 5.96
N TYR A 14 -1.01 9.03 6.98
CA TYR A 14 0.41 9.31 7.08
C TYR A 14 0.85 9.04 8.53
N LEU A 15 2.04 8.45 8.71
CA LEU A 15 2.61 8.25 10.04
C LEU A 15 4.06 8.74 10.05
N GLU A 16 4.35 9.67 10.96
CA GLU A 16 5.70 10.14 11.21
C GLU A 16 6.51 9.05 11.92
N GLY A 17 7.72 8.77 11.41
CA GLY A 17 8.64 7.81 12.02
C GLY A 17 9.18 8.33 13.35
N ARG A 18 9.41 7.43 14.31
CA ARG A 18 10.07 7.78 15.56
C ARG A 18 11.52 8.20 15.33
N SER A 19 11.97 9.25 15.99
CA SER A 19 13.35 9.73 15.87
C SER A 19 14.37 8.72 16.41
N GLY A 20 15.52 8.60 15.73
CA GLY A 20 16.68 7.83 16.20
C GLY A 20 16.57 6.31 16.05
N GLY A 21 15.61 5.82 15.26
CA GLY A 21 15.47 4.40 14.94
C GLY A 21 16.34 3.97 13.74
N PRO A 22 16.57 2.65 13.56
CA PRO A 22 17.41 2.13 12.48
C PRO A 22 16.89 2.44 11.07
N LEU A 23 15.62 2.84 10.93
CA LEU A 23 14.97 3.18 9.66
C LEU A 23 14.69 4.68 9.51
N SER A 24 15.26 5.57 10.33
CA SER A 24 14.93 7.01 10.38
C SER A 24 15.10 7.81 9.09
N ASN A 25 15.77 7.27 8.07
CA ASN A 25 15.92 7.90 6.75
C ASN A 25 15.14 7.17 5.65
N MET A 26 14.24 6.26 6.02
CA MET A 26 13.49 5.44 5.08
C MET A 26 12.01 5.80 5.11
N THR A 27 11.42 5.77 3.93
CA THR A 27 10.01 5.94 3.67
C THR A 27 9.40 4.62 3.26
N PHE A 28 8.15 4.39 3.67
CA PHE A 28 7.42 3.21 3.23
C PHE A 28 5.96 3.50 2.95
N ALA A 29 5.35 2.59 2.21
CA ALA A 29 3.91 2.56 2.01
C ALA A 29 3.30 1.27 2.56
N ALA A 30 2.04 1.32 2.97
CA ALA A 30 1.33 0.14 3.45
C ALA A 30 0.14 -0.16 2.54
N LYS A 31 -0.03 -1.41 2.09
CA LYS A 31 -1.22 -1.84 1.33
C LYS A 31 -2.51 -1.47 2.09
N ASP A 32 -3.57 -1.12 1.36
CA ASP A 32 -4.88 -0.72 1.92
C ASP A 32 -5.69 -1.88 2.56
N ILE A 33 -5.00 -2.69 3.36
CA ILE A 33 -5.52 -3.74 4.23
C ILE A 33 -4.86 -3.67 5.62
N PHE A 34 -3.81 -2.88 5.78
CA PHE A 34 -3.14 -2.66 7.05
C PHE A 34 -3.77 -1.47 7.77
N ASP A 35 -4.37 -1.69 8.93
CA ASP A 35 -4.96 -0.60 9.70
C ASP A 35 -3.96 0.48 10.09
N VAL A 36 -4.44 1.72 10.09
CA VAL A 36 -3.76 2.91 10.57
C VAL A 36 -4.73 3.62 11.48
N LYS A 37 -4.36 3.83 12.75
CA LYS A 37 -5.25 4.41 13.76
C LYS A 37 -5.86 5.72 13.26
N GLY A 38 -7.18 5.84 13.37
CA GLY A 38 -7.93 7.03 12.95
C GLY A 38 -8.30 7.09 11.46
N PHE A 39 -7.87 6.12 10.65
CA PHE A 39 -8.21 6.03 9.22
C PHE A 39 -9.03 4.77 8.93
N VAL A 40 -9.85 4.84 7.89
CA VAL A 40 -10.66 3.72 7.43
C VAL A 40 -9.85 2.88 6.42
N THR A 41 -9.71 1.58 6.67
CA THR A 41 -9.10 0.64 5.74
C THR A 41 -10.11 0.22 4.67
N GLY A 42 -9.80 0.51 3.40
CA GLY A 42 -10.76 0.37 2.30
C GLY A 42 -10.73 -0.97 1.59
N GLY A 43 -9.64 -1.73 1.68
CA GLY A 43 -9.51 -3.00 0.96
C GLY A 43 -9.61 -2.86 -0.56
N GLY A 44 -9.39 -1.66 -1.12
CA GLY A 44 -9.60 -1.41 -2.54
C GLY A 44 -11.05 -1.56 -3.00
N ASN A 45 -12.04 -1.45 -2.10
CA ASN A 45 -13.47 -1.47 -2.44
C ASN A 45 -14.21 -0.32 -1.70
N PRO A 46 -14.91 0.58 -2.42
CA PRO A 46 -15.60 1.71 -1.80
C PRO A 46 -16.82 1.31 -0.96
N ASP A 47 -17.57 0.26 -1.35
CA ASP A 47 -18.73 -0.23 -0.60
C ASP A 47 -18.32 -0.89 0.72
N TRP A 48 -17.25 -1.69 0.70
CA TRP A 48 -16.60 -2.22 1.90
C TRP A 48 -16.20 -1.06 2.80
N LYS A 49 -15.42 -0.10 2.26
CA LYS A 49 -14.94 1.06 3.01
C LYS A 49 -16.08 1.83 3.69
N ALA A 50 -17.21 2.02 3.01
CA ALA A 50 -18.39 2.72 3.55
C ALA A 50 -19.04 2.02 4.75
N THR A 51 -18.79 0.72 4.95
CA THR A 51 -19.29 -0.05 6.09
C THR A 51 -18.32 -0.12 7.27
N GLN A 52 -17.08 0.35 7.09
CA GLN A 52 -16.03 0.28 8.10
C GLN A 52 -15.97 1.55 8.94
N ASN A 53 -15.57 1.40 10.20
CA ASN A 53 -15.22 2.52 11.07
C ASN A 53 -13.72 2.81 10.97
N PRO A 54 -13.27 4.03 11.32
CA PRO A 54 -11.85 4.31 11.50
C PRO A 54 -11.20 3.32 12.48
N ALA A 55 -10.01 2.83 12.15
CA ALA A 55 -9.34 1.85 12.98
C ALA A 55 -8.97 2.42 14.35
N GLU A 56 -9.19 1.65 15.42
CA GLU A 56 -8.84 2.04 16.78
C GLU A 56 -7.32 1.96 17.04
N GLN A 57 -6.62 1.12 16.27
CA GLN A 57 -5.20 0.82 16.41
C GLN A 57 -4.54 0.72 15.05
N THR A 58 -3.25 1.06 14.99
CA THR A 58 -2.40 0.81 13.83
C THR A 58 -1.99 -0.66 13.83
N ALA A 59 -2.02 -1.30 12.66
CA ALA A 59 -1.58 -2.68 12.51
C ALA A 59 -0.15 -2.86 13.03
N TRP A 60 0.09 -3.95 13.76
CA TRP A 60 1.37 -4.19 14.45
C TRP A 60 2.59 -4.05 13.54
N ALA A 61 2.53 -4.55 12.30
CA ALA A 61 3.62 -4.48 11.34
C ALA A 61 3.92 -3.04 10.90
N VAL A 62 2.89 -2.21 10.73
CA VAL A 62 3.04 -0.78 10.42
C VAL A 62 3.63 -0.06 11.64
N GLN A 63 3.11 -0.32 12.84
CA GLN A 63 3.60 0.32 14.07
C GLN A 63 5.07 -0.02 14.34
N MET A 64 5.50 -1.27 14.12
CA MET A 64 6.90 -1.67 14.28
C MET A 64 7.85 -0.88 13.38
N LEU A 65 7.46 -0.60 12.14
CA LEU A 65 8.28 0.18 11.20
C LEU A 65 8.36 1.65 11.62
N VAL A 66 7.23 2.22 12.04
CA VAL A 66 7.15 3.59 12.56
C VAL A 66 8.00 3.73 13.84
N ASP A 67 7.92 2.78 14.77
CA ASP A 67 8.73 2.77 15.99
C ASP A 67 10.22 2.59 15.69
N ALA A 68 10.55 1.88 14.62
CA ALA A 68 11.91 1.76 14.08
C ALA A 68 12.37 3.00 13.28
N GLY A 69 11.50 4.00 13.12
CA GLY A 69 11.81 5.31 12.55
C GLY A 69 11.42 5.52 11.10
N ALA A 70 10.83 4.54 10.42
CA ALA A 70 10.41 4.71 9.03
C ALA A 70 9.16 5.60 8.96
N VAL A 71 9.10 6.48 7.96
CA VAL A 71 7.94 7.35 7.70
C VAL A 71 6.97 6.62 6.77
N MET A 72 5.71 6.47 7.18
CA MET A 72 4.66 5.94 6.29
C MET A 72 4.08 7.07 5.46
N VAL A 73 4.33 7.07 4.15
CA VAL A 73 3.91 8.18 3.27
C VAL A 73 2.48 8.03 2.73
N GLY A 74 1.88 6.85 2.88
CA GLY A 74 0.53 6.61 2.35
C GLY A 74 0.10 5.15 2.32
N LYS A 75 -1.17 4.96 1.98
CA LYS A 75 -1.81 3.66 1.73
C LYS A 75 -1.76 3.35 0.23
N THR A 76 -1.42 2.12 -0.13
CA THR A 76 -1.29 1.69 -1.54
C THR A 76 -2.49 0.90 -2.03
N LEU A 77 -2.81 1.06 -3.32
CA LEU A 77 -3.87 0.33 -3.99
C LEU A 77 -3.64 -1.19 -3.94
N THR A 78 -4.74 -1.91 -3.92
CA THR A 78 -4.81 -3.38 -3.91
C THR A 78 -5.88 -3.84 -4.88
N ASP A 79 -5.76 -5.06 -5.40
CA ASP A 79 -6.92 -5.77 -5.97
C ASP A 79 -8.01 -5.84 -4.89
N GLU A 80 -9.24 -5.73 -5.34
CA GLU A 80 -10.43 -5.60 -4.52
C GLU A 80 -10.54 -6.73 -3.49
N ILE A 81 -10.55 -6.37 -2.19
CA ILE A 81 -10.59 -7.29 -1.04
C ILE A 81 -9.52 -8.40 -1.16
N THR A 82 -8.35 -8.04 -1.71
CA THR A 82 -7.20 -8.93 -1.96
C THR A 82 -7.46 -10.07 -2.95
N ARG A 83 -8.60 -10.05 -3.66
CA ARG A 83 -9.00 -11.07 -4.64
C ARG A 83 -8.62 -10.65 -6.05
N GLY A 84 -7.42 -11.04 -6.44
CA GLY A 84 -6.89 -10.83 -7.77
C GLY A 84 -5.37 -11.02 -7.79
N ILE A 85 -4.82 -11.15 -8.99
CA ILE A 85 -3.38 -11.39 -9.19
C ILE A 85 -2.76 -10.48 -10.26
N PHE A 86 -3.58 -9.70 -10.96
CA PHE A 86 -3.08 -8.81 -12.02
C PHE A 86 -2.86 -7.38 -11.52
N GLY A 87 -3.45 -6.95 -10.41
CA GLY A 87 -3.26 -5.59 -9.93
C GLY A 87 -4.33 -4.61 -10.36
N GLU A 88 -5.34 -5.08 -11.09
CA GLU A 88 -6.42 -4.26 -11.61
C GLU A 88 -7.46 -3.96 -10.53
N ASN A 89 -7.97 -2.74 -10.51
CA ASN A 89 -9.03 -2.33 -9.61
C ASN A 89 -10.05 -1.46 -10.38
N ALA A 90 -11.30 -1.92 -10.45
CA ALA A 90 -12.35 -1.26 -11.22
C ALA A 90 -12.76 0.11 -10.65
N HIS A 91 -12.55 0.34 -9.35
CA HIS A 91 -12.99 1.54 -8.64
C HIS A 91 -11.91 2.62 -8.62
N TYR A 92 -10.65 2.20 -8.40
CA TYR A 92 -9.52 3.10 -8.16
C TYR A 92 -8.50 3.12 -9.32
N GLY A 93 -8.71 2.29 -10.34
CA GLY A 93 -7.81 2.13 -11.47
C GLY A 93 -6.61 1.23 -11.18
N THR A 94 -5.83 0.93 -12.21
CA THR A 94 -4.69 0.00 -12.15
C THR A 94 -3.39 0.77 -11.92
N PRO A 95 -2.57 0.42 -10.91
CA PRO A 95 -1.21 0.93 -10.77
C PRO A 95 -0.35 0.63 -12.00
N VAL A 96 0.52 1.57 -12.37
CA VAL A 96 1.38 1.47 -13.55
C VAL A 96 2.63 0.63 -13.25
N ASN A 97 2.87 -0.40 -14.06
CA ASN A 97 4.15 -1.10 -14.08
C ASN A 97 5.23 -0.21 -14.73
N SER A 98 6.16 0.32 -13.94
CA SER A 98 7.25 1.18 -14.41
C SER A 98 8.28 0.46 -15.28
N ASN A 99 8.43 -0.86 -15.11
CA ASN A 99 9.36 -1.70 -15.88
C ASN A 99 8.77 -2.15 -17.22
N ALA A 100 7.44 -2.13 -17.37
CA ALA A 100 6.75 -2.54 -18.58
C ALA A 100 5.46 -1.73 -18.80
N LEU A 101 5.60 -0.51 -19.31
CA LEU A 101 4.46 0.39 -19.57
C LEU A 101 3.38 -0.29 -20.42
N GLY A 102 2.12 -0.16 -20.00
CA GLY A 102 0.98 -0.81 -20.64
C GLY A 102 0.78 -2.28 -20.27
N ARG A 103 1.65 -2.86 -19.43
CA ARG A 103 1.42 -4.14 -18.75
C ARG A 103 0.93 -3.91 -17.34
N VAL A 104 0.27 -4.92 -16.78
CA VAL A 104 -0.19 -4.90 -15.40
C VAL A 104 0.99 -5.00 -14.42
N ALA A 105 0.85 -4.42 -13.23
CA ALA A 105 1.87 -4.47 -12.18
C ALA A 105 1.89 -5.81 -11.41
N GLY A 106 0.87 -6.66 -11.61
CA GLY A 106 0.67 -7.84 -10.77
C GLY A 106 -0.04 -7.48 -9.47
N GLY A 107 -0.60 -8.48 -8.79
CA GLY A 107 -1.46 -8.27 -7.61
C GLY A 107 -1.36 -9.43 -6.61
N SER A 108 -1.99 -9.33 -5.45
CA SER A 108 -2.88 -8.23 -5.07
C SER A 108 -2.20 -6.99 -4.48
N SER A 109 -0.89 -7.00 -4.26
CA SER A 109 -0.14 -5.85 -3.70
C SER A 109 0.41 -4.93 -4.80
N SER A 110 -0.46 -4.56 -5.76
CA SER A 110 -0.09 -3.85 -6.98
C SER A 110 0.45 -2.45 -6.74
N GLY A 111 -0.22 -1.66 -5.90
CA GLY A 111 0.23 -0.33 -5.55
C GLY A 111 1.54 -0.38 -4.76
N SER A 112 1.72 -1.38 -3.89
CA SER A 112 2.96 -1.56 -3.11
C SER A 112 4.17 -1.82 -4.02
N ALA A 113 4.05 -2.75 -4.98
CA ALA A 113 5.13 -3.03 -5.92
C ALA A 113 5.39 -1.85 -6.87
N SER A 114 4.34 -1.21 -7.37
CA SER A 114 4.47 -0.04 -8.24
C SER A 114 5.14 1.14 -7.52
N ALA A 115 4.82 1.37 -6.25
CA ALA A 115 5.44 2.45 -5.47
C ALA A 115 6.94 2.24 -5.29
N VAL A 116 7.37 1.01 -4.99
CA VAL A 116 8.79 0.66 -4.82
C VAL A 116 9.52 0.70 -6.17
N ALA A 117 9.00 0.03 -7.20
CA ALA A 117 9.59 0.02 -8.54
C ALA A 117 9.61 1.42 -9.21
N GLY A 118 8.77 2.34 -8.72
CA GLY A 118 8.70 3.73 -9.14
C GLY A 118 9.59 4.70 -8.38
N GLU A 119 10.34 4.21 -7.38
CA GLU A 119 11.14 5.02 -6.45
C GLU A 119 10.30 6.09 -5.73
N LEU A 120 9.02 5.78 -5.44
CA LEU A 120 8.14 6.66 -4.67
C LEU A 120 8.31 6.48 -3.16
N VAL A 121 8.82 5.32 -2.74
CA VAL A 121 9.18 4.93 -1.36
C VAL A 121 10.35 3.95 -1.40
N ASP A 122 11.07 3.83 -0.29
CA ASP A 122 12.20 2.89 -0.16
C ASP A 122 11.75 1.43 -0.08
N PHE A 123 10.61 1.17 0.56
CA PHE A 123 10.01 -0.17 0.66
C PHE A 123 8.49 -0.09 0.88
N ALA A 124 7.78 -1.23 0.79
CA ALA A 124 6.35 -1.25 1.04
C ALA A 124 5.89 -2.58 1.68
N LEU A 125 4.82 -2.50 2.46
CA LEU A 125 4.15 -3.67 3.02
C LEU A 125 3.03 -4.16 2.08
N GLY A 126 3.01 -5.46 1.82
CA GLY A 126 1.95 -6.17 1.12
C GLY A 126 1.43 -7.38 1.92
N SER A 127 0.51 -8.14 1.33
CA SER A 127 0.06 -9.44 1.86
C SER A 127 0.21 -10.51 0.79
N ASP A 128 0.52 -11.74 1.21
CA ASP A 128 0.72 -12.88 0.31
C ASP A 128 -0.10 -14.09 0.79
N THR A 129 -1.31 -14.23 0.24
CA THR A 129 -2.17 -15.40 0.48
C THR A 129 -1.97 -16.46 -0.61
N GLY A 130 -1.87 -16.02 -1.87
CA GLY A 130 -1.75 -16.88 -3.06
C GLY A 130 -0.67 -16.45 -4.04
N GLY A 131 0.33 -15.69 -3.58
CA GLY A 131 1.35 -15.06 -4.44
C GLY A 131 1.33 -13.53 -4.42
N SER A 132 0.46 -12.92 -3.61
CA SER A 132 0.14 -11.49 -3.72
C SER A 132 1.26 -10.52 -3.32
N VAL A 133 2.42 -11.00 -2.83
CA VAL A 133 3.67 -10.22 -2.78
C VAL A 133 4.63 -10.69 -3.85
N ARG A 134 4.81 -12.02 -4.01
CA ARG A 134 5.78 -12.61 -4.93
C ARG A 134 5.50 -12.33 -6.41
N VAL A 135 4.23 -12.37 -6.82
CA VAL A 135 3.81 -12.12 -8.21
C VAL A 135 4.09 -10.67 -8.62
N PRO A 136 3.58 -9.64 -7.93
CA PRO A 136 3.88 -8.26 -8.31
C PRO A 136 5.36 -7.90 -8.15
N ALA A 137 6.10 -8.54 -7.24
CA ALA A 137 7.54 -8.35 -7.14
C ALA A 137 8.33 -8.93 -8.33
N SER A 138 7.72 -9.84 -9.11
CA SER A 138 8.35 -10.46 -10.29
C SER A 138 8.02 -9.73 -11.60
N PHE A 139 7.07 -8.79 -11.59
CA PHE A 139 6.56 -8.10 -12.77
C PHE A 139 7.29 -6.76 -13.00
#